data_AF-A0A4P6AT69-F1
#
_entry.id   AF-A0A4P6AT69-F1
#
_cell.length_a   1.000
_cell.length_b   1.000
_cell.length_c   1.000
_cell.angle_alpha   90.00
_cell.angle_beta   90.00
_cell.angle_gamma   90.00
#
_symmetry.space_group_name_H-M   'P 1'
#
loop_
_entity.id
_entity.type
_entity.pdbx_description
1 polymer ?
#
loop_
_entity_poly.entity_id
_entity_poly.type
_entity_poly.pdbx_seq_one_letter_code
_entity_poly.pdbx_strand_id
1 'polypeptide(L)'
;MNAKLLVPSLLAVSLLTACGNTPPSPEEQAMANQMKQAFLAKIQGMSLPVAAQQQQQAAPQPEIVISATELTAQKQKIDETGGAAIFYRKKDGIMIDGEMFHDFEGQVANFGGNRFTGEFTYAVENFDGSFTLKYHKAKSTEAPIKIATVWKRGDRYEVKTVTGKTATGSSVIPTSDGFIIGRPGSAFRYFIDNDNVKNITLLDNYHIAKHQKGDAASTGFILLEKDPRDKGDSVGGLLDSFKEIGNTFGLNKFDDYVLVSLDGKTIVPMDVGLGGKDVAEYSNCERQNAVMNKCENVNFKESLYTKLGLPNYSHYFWSINWVQTQSGPLAIYRTSTKIKIVDINNNQVHTAFSRTLGVNEFDIIENADGTTGIEARLGFSKEKINDIESFIKNNTSDIEPIQTLQNS
;
A
#
# COMPACT_ATOMS: atom_id res chain seq x y z
N MET A 1 64.08 -44.65 7.96
CA MET A 1 64.84 -43.43 8.27
C MET A 1 63.96 -42.50 9.09
N ASN A 2 64.42 -42.18 10.30
CA ASN A 2 64.18 -41.01 11.16
C ASN A 2 63.52 -39.79 10.46
N ALA A 3 62.69 -38.94 11.07
CA ALA A 3 62.73 -38.42 12.44
C ALA A 3 61.48 -37.59 12.83
N LYS A 4 61.07 -37.73 14.11
CA LYS A 4 60.79 -36.70 15.15
C LYS A 4 59.60 -35.70 15.01
N LEU A 5 58.61 -35.78 15.93
CA LEU A 5 58.38 -34.96 17.17
C LEU A 5 57.81 -33.54 16.84
N LEU A 6 56.68 -33.04 17.38
CA LEU A 6 56.31 -32.83 18.78
C LEU A 6 54.81 -32.47 18.96
N VAL A 7 54.32 -32.70 20.18
CA VAL A 7 52.97 -32.56 20.77
C VAL A 7 52.89 -31.22 21.56
N PRO A 8 51.71 -30.57 21.78
CA PRO A 8 50.82 -30.82 22.95
C PRO A 8 49.32 -30.89 22.56
N SER A 9 48.50 -31.85 23.03
CA SER A 9 48.00 -32.13 24.39
C SER A 9 47.13 -31.02 25.00
N LEU A 10 45.81 -31.25 25.03
CA LEU A 10 44.86 -30.79 26.05
C LEU A 10 43.56 -31.63 25.86
N LEU A 11 43.54 -32.88 26.32
CA LEU A 11 42.97 -33.33 27.60
C LEU A 11 41.52 -32.87 27.83
N ALA A 12 40.60 -33.75 27.48
CA ALA A 12 39.26 -33.81 28.02
C ALA A 12 39.32 -34.15 29.52
N VAL A 13 38.57 -33.41 30.34
CA VAL A 13 38.05 -33.93 31.61
C VAL A 13 36.62 -33.44 31.76
N SER A 14 35.70 -34.37 31.61
CA SER A 14 34.32 -34.27 32.03
C SER A 14 34.18 -34.82 33.46
N LEU A 15 33.37 -34.12 34.26
CA LEU A 15 32.51 -34.59 35.36
C LEU A 15 33.07 -34.66 36.80
N LEU A 16 32.41 -33.81 37.62
CA LEU A 16 31.69 -34.11 38.87
C LEU A 16 32.38 -33.88 40.24
N THR A 17 31.63 -33.09 41.01
CA THR A 17 31.37 -33.12 42.47
C THR A 17 32.11 -32.17 43.42
N ALA A 18 31.25 -31.55 44.26
CA ALA A 18 31.50 -30.96 45.57
C ALA A 18 32.09 -29.54 45.65
N CYS A 19 31.20 -28.54 45.73
CA CYS A 19 31.50 -27.30 46.48
C CYS A 19 30.32 -27.01 47.42
N GLY A 20 30.52 -27.34 48.68
CA GLY A 20 29.67 -26.91 49.77
C GLY A 20 29.78 -25.39 50.00
N ASN A 21 28.76 -24.85 50.64
CA ASN A 21 28.70 -23.47 51.11
C ASN A 21 29.88 -23.16 52.05
N THR A 22 30.92 -22.52 51.54
CA THR A 22 31.81 -21.72 52.37
C THR A 22 31.13 -20.38 52.66
N PRO A 23 30.87 -20.03 53.93
CA PRO A 23 30.36 -18.71 54.27
C PRO A 23 31.39 -17.64 53.86
N PRO A 24 30.94 -16.49 53.33
CA PRO A 24 31.82 -15.43 52.87
C PRO A 24 32.70 -14.95 54.02
N SER A 25 33.96 -14.64 53.69
CA SER A 25 34.94 -14.17 54.68
C SER A 25 34.51 -12.83 55.30
N PRO A 26 34.96 -12.50 56.53
CA PRO A 26 34.64 -11.22 57.17
C PRO A 26 35.03 -10.00 56.32
N GLU A 27 36.09 -10.12 55.52
CA GLU A 27 36.53 -9.06 54.59
C GLU A 27 35.58 -8.90 53.40
N GLU A 28 35.04 -10.00 52.84
CA GLU A 28 34.02 -9.93 51.78
C GLU A 28 32.69 -9.37 52.28
N GLN A 29 32.29 -9.67 53.52
CA GLN A 29 31.11 -9.05 54.13
C GLN A 29 31.29 -7.56 54.41
N ALA A 30 32.49 -7.14 54.84
CA ALA A 30 32.81 -5.73 55.02
C ALA A 30 32.77 -4.98 53.68
N MET A 31 33.34 -5.56 52.62
CA MET A 31 33.33 -4.98 51.28
C MET A 31 31.91 -4.92 50.67
N ALA A 32 31.09 -5.95 50.87
CA ALA A 32 29.69 -5.96 50.44
C ALA A 32 28.84 -4.91 51.19
N ASN A 33 29.08 -4.73 52.49
CA ASN A 33 28.41 -3.69 53.28
C ASN A 33 28.85 -2.28 52.85
N GLN A 34 30.13 -2.10 52.53
CA GLN A 34 30.65 -0.83 52.03
C GLN A 34 30.07 -0.48 50.64
N MET A 35 29.96 -1.48 49.74
CA MET A 35 29.29 -1.30 48.45
C MET A 35 27.79 -1.00 48.61
N LYS A 36 27.10 -1.67 49.53
CA LYS A 36 25.68 -1.41 49.83
C LYS A 36 25.48 -0.01 50.40
N GLN A 37 26.36 0.47 51.28
CA GLN A 37 26.31 1.83 51.80
C GLN A 37 26.62 2.88 50.72
N ALA A 38 27.60 2.63 49.85
CA ALA A 38 27.91 3.51 48.72
C ALA A 38 26.75 3.57 47.71
N PHE A 39 26.08 2.43 47.48
CA PHE A 39 24.89 2.35 46.63
C PHE A 39 23.68 3.09 47.24
N LEU A 40 23.45 2.94 48.55
CA LEU A 40 22.41 3.68 49.26
C LEU A 40 22.68 5.19 49.32
N ALA A 41 23.93 5.60 49.50
CA ALA A 41 24.33 7.01 49.44
C ALA A 41 24.14 7.59 48.02
N LYS A 42 24.39 6.80 46.97
CA LYS A 42 24.14 7.20 45.58
C LYS A 42 22.65 7.31 45.25
N ILE A 43 21.79 6.49 45.87
CA ILE A 43 20.33 6.58 45.75
C ILE A 43 19.78 7.77 46.55
N GLN A 44 20.28 8.02 47.77
CA GLN A 44 19.85 9.16 48.59
C GLN A 44 20.33 10.51 48.04
N GLY A 45 21.46 10.53 47.34
CA GLY A 45 21.93 11.70 46.56
C GLY A 45 21.17 11.94 45.24
N MET A 46 20.34 10.99 44.81
CA MET A 46 19.37 11.15 43.71
C MET A 46 17.95 11.34 44.28
N SER A 47 17.81 12.24 45.25
CA SER A 47 16.51 12.80 45.61
C SER A 47 16.15 13.89 44.60
N LEU A 48 15.69 13.47 43.41
CA LEU A 48 14.88 14.33 42.56
C LEU A 48 13.57 14.62 43.31
N PRO A 49 13.07 15.88 43.33
CA PRO A 49 11.76 16.14 43.85
C PRO A 49 10.76 15.38 42.97
N VAL A 50 10.00 14.48 43.59
CA VAL A 50 8.81 13.85 43.00
C VAL A 50 7.71 14.93 42.93
N ALA A 51 7.93 15.93 42.09
CA ALA A 51 6.85 16.63 41.43
C ALA A 51 6.33 15.65 40.36
N ALA A 52 5.03 15.40 40.37
CA ALA A 52 4.35 14.54 39.43
C ALA A 52 4.86 14.79 38.00
N GLN A 53 5.66 13.86 37.47
CA GLN A 53 5.81 13.70 36.03
C GLN A 53 4.48 13.14 35.54
N GLN A 54 3.49 14.03 35.40
CA GLN A 54 2.63 13.94 34.24
C GLN A 54 3.60 13.81 33.06
N GLN A 55 3.49 12.74 32.30
CA GLN A 55 4.04 12.69 30.96
C GLN A 55 3.50 13.93 30.25
N GLN A 56 4.29 14.99 30.26
CA GLN A 56 4.10 16.13 29.42
C GLN A 56 4.47 15.60 28.04
N GLN A 57 3.50 14.94 27.40
CA GLN A 57 3.42 14.89 25.95
C GLN A 57 3.81 16.31 25.52
N ALA A 58 4.92 16.43 24.78
CA ALA A 58 5.30 17.68 24.18
C ALA A 58 4.01 18.24 23.56
N ALA A 59 3.55 19.38 24.08
CA ALA A 59 2.36 20.00 23.54
C ALA A 59 2.62 20.11 22.03
N PRO A 60 1.76 19.53 21.17
CA PRO A 60 1.99 19.60 19.74
C PRO A 60 2.19 21.07 19.41
N GLN A 61 3.33 21.40 18.79
CA GLN A 61 3.55 22.76 18.31
C GLN A 61 2.28 23.18 17.57
N PRO A 62 1.68 24.34 17.89
CA PRO A 62 0.45 24.75 17.26
C PRO A 62 0.70 24.78 15.76
N GLU A 63 0.07 23.84 15.08
CA GLU A 63 0.18 23.70 13.64
C GLU A 63 -0.30 25.00 13.03
N ILE A 64 0.55 25.66 12.22
CA ILE A 64 0.23 26.95 11.61
C ILE A 64 -0.98 26.74 10.71
N VAL A 65 -2.11 27.33 11.09
CA VAL A 65 -3.35 27.27 10.31
C VAL A 65 -3.33 28.42 9.31
N ILE A 66 -3.32 28.10 8.03
CA ILE A 66 -3.41 29.07 6.94
C ILE A 66 -4.85 29.19 6.43
N SER A 67 -5.17 30.30 5.76
CA SER A 67 -6.50 30.45 5.15
C SER A 67 -6.66 29.60 3.87
N ALA A 68 -7.88 29.27 3.49
CA ALA A 68 -8.18 28.57 2.23
C ALA A 68 -7.67 29.34 1.00
N THR A 69 -7.79 30.67 1.02
CA THR A 69 -7.28 31.56 -0.04
C THR A 69 -5.76 31.50 -0.13
N GLU A 70 -5.07 31.46 1.01
CA GLU A 70 -3.62 31.34 1.06
C GLU A 70 -3.14 29.98 0.55
N LEU A 71 -3.80 28.88 0.93
CA LEU A 71 -3.50 27.56 0.40
C LEU A 71 -3.68 27.51 -1.13
N THR A 72 -4.77 28.08 -1.64
CA THR A 72 -5.04 28.15 -3.09
C THR A 72 -3.97 28.99 -3.81
N ALA A 73 -3.55 30.12 -3.24
CA ALA A 73 -2.50 30.96 -3.80
C ALA A 73 -1.12 30.25 -3.81
N GLN A 74 -0.81 29.45 -2.78
CA GLN A 74 0.40 28.63 -2.76
C GLN A 74 0.36 27.53 -3.83
N LYS A 75 -0.78 26.84 -3.99
CA LYS A 75 -0.99 25.86 -5.06
C LYS A 75 -0.79 26.48 -6.44
N GLN A 76 -1.36 27.66 -6.67
CA GLN A 76 -1.28 28.35 -7.95
C GLN A 76 0.17 28.64 -8.38
N LYS A 77 1.06 29.04 -7.46
CA LYS A 77 2.47 29.29 -7.79
C LYS A 77 3.19 28.02 -8.28
N ILE A 78 2.93 26.88 -7.64
CA ILE A 78 3.43 25.57 -8.08
C ILE A 78 2.87 25.27 -9.47
N ASP A 79 1.58 25.53 -9.68
CA ASP A 79 0.90 25.17 -10.91
C ASP A 79 1.37 25.97 -12.12
N GLU A 80 1.71 27.24 -11.93
CA GLU A 80 2.19 28.17 -12.96
C GLU A 80 3.51 27.73 -13.58
N THR A 81 4.35 27.00 -12.84
CA THR A 81 5.68 26.58 -13.30
C THR A 81 5.79 25.08 -13.60
N GLY A 82 4.85 24.27 -13.10
CA GLY A 82 4.82 22.83 -13.36
C GLY A 82 4.14 22.42 -14.68
N GLY A 83 4.28 21.15 -15.05
CA GLY A 83 3.69 20.61 -16.26
C GLY A 83 3.59 19.08 -16.25
N ALA A 84 3.03 18.52 -17.34
CA ALA A 84 2.81 17.09 -17.53
C ALA A 84 4.05 16.25 -17.21
N ALA A 85 3.83 15.07 -16.65
CA ALA A 85 4.89 14.12 -16.30
C ALA A 85 4.34 12.68 -16.26
N ILE A 86 5.24 11.72 -16.37
CA ILE A 86 4.90 10.30 -16.26
C ILE A 86 5.24 9.82 -14.85
N PHE A 87 4.28 9.17 -14.21
CA PHE A 87 4.41 8.66 -12.85
C PHE A 87 4.54 7.14 -12.84
N TYR A 88 5.53 6.61 -12.12
CA TYR A 88 5.67 5.18 -11.89
C TYR A 88 5.83 4.88 -10.41
N ARG A 89 4.97 4.02 -9.89
CA ARG A 89 5.09 3.54 -8.51
C ARG A 89 6.24 2.54 -8.39
N LYS A 90 7.07 2.71 -7.35
CA LYS A 90 8.04 1.71 -6.89
C LYS A 90 7.68 1.28 -5.48
N LYS A 91 8.28 0.18 -5.03
CA LYS A 91 8.08 -0.33 -3.66
C LYS A 91 8.39 0.73 -2.61
N ASP A 92 9.45 1.50 -2.84
CA ASP A 92 10.01 2.42 -1.85
C ASP A 92 9.85 3.90 -2.23
N GLY A 93 8.96 4.22 -3.18
CA GLY A 93 8.71 5.61 -3.59
C GLY A 93 8.03 5.74 -4.94
N ILE A 94 8.24 6.90 -5.57
CA ILE A 94 7.65 7.25 -6.86
C ILE A 94 8.77 7.69 -7.81
N MET A 95 8.67 7.29 -9.07
CA MET A 95 9.49 7.85 -10.14
C MET A 95 8.64 8.85 -10.93
N ILE A 96 9.23 9.99 -11.24
CA ILE A 96 8.64 11.03 -12.09
C ILE A 96 9.59 11.23 -13.26
N ASP A 97 9.10 11.03 -14.49
CA ASP A 97 9.91 11.09 -15.73
C ASP A 97 11.18 10.20 -15.69
N GLY A 98 11.10 9.07 -15.00
CA GLY A 98 12.19 8.09 -14.89
C GLY A 98 13.17 8.32 -13.75
N GLU A 99 13.06 9.44 -13.03
CA GLU A 99 13.90 9.76 -11.88
C GLU A 99 13.15 9.51 -10.57
N MET A 100 13.85 8.99 -9.55
CA MET A 100 13.25 8.83 -8.22
C MET A 100 12.97 10.19 -7.60
N PHE A 101 11.73 10.42 -7.22
CA PHE A 101 11.35 11.61 -6.47
C PHE A 101 11.70 11.44 -5.01
N HIS A 102 12.36 12.45 -4.45
CA HIS A 102 12.82 12.45 -3.07
C HIS A 102 12.22 13.64 -2.33
N ASP A 103 11.71 13.38 -1.12
CA ASP A 103 11.33 14.42 -0.17
C ASP A 103 12.35 14.43 0.96
N PHE A 104 12.85 15.60 1.34
CA PHE A 104 13.87 15.71 2.38
C PHE A 104 13.34 15.37 3.78
N GLU A 105 12.02 15.38 3.99
CA GLU A 105 11.41 15.09 5.29
C GLU A 105 11.25 13.60 5.56
N GLY A 106 11.28 12.74 4.54
CA GLY A 106 11.11 11.30 4.73
C GLY A 106 10.81 10.51 3.47
N GLN A 107 10.44 9.24 3.67
CA GLN A 107 10.11 8.33 2.58
C GLN A 107 8.70 8.58 2.05
N VAL A 108 8.56 8.60 0.72
CA VAL A 108 7.25 8.69 0.06
C VAL A 108 6.57 7.32 0.12
N ALA A 109 5.51 7.21 0.91
CA ALA A 109 4.79 5.96 1.15
C ALA A 109 3.68 5.71 0.12
N ASN A 110 2.99 6.78 -0.32
CA ASN A 110 1.88 6.67 -1.26
C ASN A 110 1.68 7.97 -2.05
N PHE A 111 1.02 7.90 -3.21
CA PHE A 111 0.66 9.07 -4.01
C PHE A 111 -0.56 8.81 -4.91
N GLY A 112 -1.15 9.90 -5.40
CA GLY A 112 -2.05 9.94 -6.54
C GLY A 112 -1.63 11.09 -7.44
N GLY A 113 -1.61 10.88 -8.76
CA GLY A 113 -1.06 11.84 -9.71
C GLY A 113 -1.78 11.81 -11.06
N ASN A 114 -1.79 12.95 -11.73
CA ASN A 114 -2.38 13.13 -13.05
C ASN A 114 -1.27 13.39 -14.07
N ARG A 115 -1.05 12.45 -15.00
CA ARG A 115 0.02 12.57 -15.98
C ARG A 115 -0.11 13.77 -16.92
N PHE A 116 -1.34 14.18 -17.24
CA PHE A 116 -1.60 15.26 -18.20
C PHE A 116 -1.35 16.64 -17.62
N THR A 117 -1.61 16.83 -16.33
CA THR A 117 -1.34 18.09 -15.64
C THR A 117 0.01 18.07 -14.93
N GLY A 118 0.49 16.90 -14.53
CA GLY A 118 1.66 16.71 -13.67
C GLY A 118 1.36 16.94 -12.19
N GLU A 119 0.11 17.19 -11.82
CA GLU A 119 -0.30 17.42 -10.42
C GLU A 119 -0.28 16.10 -9.65
N PHE A 120 0.24 16.12 -8.43
CA PHE A 120 0.22 14.95 -7.57
C PHE A 120 0.18 15.33 -6.08
N THR A 121 -0.54 14.52 -5.30
CA THR A 121 -0.46 14.53 -3.85
C THR A 121 0.21 13.26 -3.38
N TYR A 122 1.09 13.37 -2.39
CA TYR A 122 1.84 12.25 -1.85
C TYR A 122 1.92 12.30 -0.32
N ALA A 123 2.10 11.12 0.28
CA ALA A 123 2.24 10.92 1.70
C ALA A 123 3.71 10.65 2.05
N VAL A 124 4.27 11.47 2.94
CA VAL A 124 5.60 11.30 3.53
C VAL A 124 5.44 10.69 4.92
N GLU A 125 6.13 9.60 5.20
CA GLU A 125 6.14 9.00 6.54
C GLU A 125 7.11 9.77 7.46
N ASN A 126 6.60 10.26 8.59
CA ASN A 126 7.36 10.98 9.59
C ASN A 126 7.94 9.99 10.63
N PHE A 127 9.00 10.41 11.34
CA PHE A 127 9.65 9.57 12.38
C PHE A 127 8.74 9.14 13.53
N ASP A 128 7.66 9.87 13.81
CA ASP A 128 6.68 9.55 14.85
C ASP A 128 5.58 8.58 14.36
N GLY A 129 5.68 8.08 13.13
CA GLY A 129 4.71 7.19 12.49
C GLY A 129 3.45 7.88 11.97
N SER A 130 3.38 9.22 12.05
CA SER A 130 2.38 10.01 11.31
C SER A 130 2.78 10.18 9.85
N PHE A 131 1.84 10.60 9.00
CA PHE A 131 2.12 10.95 7.61
C PHE A 131 1.86 12.43 7.37
N THR A 132 2.69 13.06 6.56
CA THR A 132 2.46 14.40 6.02
C THR A 132 1.96 14.27 4.59
N LEU A 133 0.77 14.80 4.31
CA LEU A 133 0.28 14.92 2.93
C LEU A 133 0.80 16.22 2.33
N LYS A 134 1.44 16.11 1.16
CA LYS A 134 1.97 17.23 0.40
C LYS A 134 1.44 17.22 -1.02
N TYR A 135 1.29 18.41 -1.57
CA TYR A 135 0.94 18.66 -2.95
C TYR A 135 2.13 19.22 -3.71
N HIS A 136 2.28 18.77 -4.96
CA HIS A 136 3.22 19.36 -5.89
C HIS A 136 2.75 19.15 -7.34
N LYS A 137 3.45 19.79 -8.27
CA LYS A 137 3.29 19.60 -9.70
C LYS A 137 4.66 19.34 -10.29
N ALA A 138 4.78 18.29 -11.10
CA ALA A 138 6.06 17.92 -11.69
C ALA A 138 6.65 19.10 -12.49
N LYS A 139 7.98 19.22 -12.50
CA LYS A 139 8.74 20.30 -13.18
C LYS A 139 8.56 21.71 -12.62
N SER A 140 7.75 21.89 -11.58
CA SER A 140 7.62 23.17 -10.89
C SER A 140 8.95 23.61 -10.27
N THR A 141 9.23 24.92 -10.31
CA THR A 141 10.39 25.51 -9.63
C THR A 141 10.12 25.82 -8.16
N GLU A 142 8.84 25.83 -7.76
CA GLU A 142 8.42 26.01 -6.38
C GLU A 142 8.59 24.73 -5.56
N ALA A 143 8.73 24.85 -4.24
CA ALA A 143 8.77 23.69 -3.35
C ALA A 143 7.37 23.05 -3.15
N PRO A 144 7.29 21.74 -2.84
CA PRO A 144 6.04 21.11 -2.43
C PRO A 144 5.42 21.78 -1.20
N ILE A 145 4.08 21.85 -1.16
CA ILE A 145 3.34 22.43 -0.04
C ILE A 145 2.66 21.36 0.80
N LYS A 146 2.70 21.51 2.12
CA LYS A 146 1.93 20.65 3.03
C LYS A 146 0.45 21.01 2.93
N ILE A 147 -0.40 19.99 2.84
CA ILE A 147 -1.87 20.16 2.81
C ILE A 147 -2.56 19.55 4.03
N ALA A 148 -1.98 18.53 4.65
CA ALA A 148 -2.51 17.91 5.87
C ALA A 148 -1.47 17.10 6.63
N THR A 149 -1.75 16.82 7.90
CA THR A 149 -1.11 15.76 8.69
C THR A 149 -2.10 14.66 9.01
N VAL A 150 -1.62 13.41 8.99
CA VAL A 150 -2.41 12.20 9.19
C VAL A 150 -1.79 11.39 10.33
N TRP A 151 -2.56 11.11 11.38
CA TRP A 151 -2.15 10.24 12.48
C TRP A 151 -2.87 8.90 12.37
N LYS A 152 -2.11 7.82 12.50
CA LYS A 152 -2.68 6.48 12.65
C LYS A 152 -2.94 6.20 14.13
N ARG A 153 -4.22 5.96 14.48
CA ARG A 153 -4.69 5.63 15.84
C ARG A 153 -5.37 4.26 15.81
N GLY A 154 -4.57 3.20 15.94
CA GLY A 154 -5.03 1.83 15.73
C GLY A 154 -5.43 1.61 14.27
N ASP A 155 -6.68 1.20 14.03
CA ASP A 155 -7.24 0.95 12.70
C ASP A 155 -7.91 2.19 12.07
N ARG A 156 -7.72 3.37 12.68
CA ARG A 156 -8.28 4.63 12.18
C ARG A 156 -7.18 5.61 11.83
N TYR A 157 -7.47 6.43 10.83
CA TYR A 157 -6.70 7.60 10.46
C TYR A 157 -7.43 8.85 10.92
N GLU A 158 -6.70 9.76 11.55
CA GLU A 158 -7.14 11.11 11.89
C GLU A 158 -6.39 12.07 10.98
N VAL A 159 -7.09 12.90 10.22
CA VAL A 159 -6.53 13.87 9.29
C VAL A 159 -6.83 15.27 9.80
N LYS A 160 -5.82 16.14 9.79
CA LYS A 160 -5.98 17.58 10.00
C LYS A 160 -5.35 18.35 8.84
N THR A 161 -6.14 19.15 8.15
CA THR A 161 -5.65 19.99 7.05
C THR A 161 -4.91 21.20 7.61
N VAL A 162 -4.06 21.82 6.79
CA VAL A 162 -3.39 23.09 7.13
C VAL A 162 -4.38 24.26 7.27
N THR A 163 -5.61 24.11 6.78
CA THR A 163 -6.73 25.04 6.97
C THR A 163 -7.53 24.79 8.26
N GLY A 164 -7.19 23.73 9.00
CA GLY A 164 -7.79 23.40 10.30
C GLY A 164 -8.98 22.45 10.24
N LYS A 165 -9.40 21.95 9.06
CA LYS A 165 -10.42 20.91 8.97
C LYS A 165 -9.90 19.61 9.54
N THR A 166 -10.78 18.89 10.23
CA THR A 166 -10.46 17.57 10.77
C THR A 166 -11.42 16.53 10.22
N ALA A 167 -10.92 15.33 9.98
CA ALA A 167 -11.72 14.21 9.55
C ALA A 167 -11.09 12.91 10.00
N THR A 168 -11.92 11.90 10.24
CA THR A 168 -11.47 10.56 10.61
C THR A 168 -11.95 9.54 9.60
N GLY A 169 -11.19 8.47 9.38
CA GLY A 169 -11.56 7.40 8.45
C GLY A 169 -10.78 6.11 8.68
N SER A 170 -11.15 5.06 7.95
CA SER A 170 -10.43 3.78 7.89
C SER A 170 -9.33 3.78 6.83
N SER A 171 -9.36 4.73 5.89
CA SER A 171 -8.31 4.88 4.87
C SER A 171 -8.11 6.35 4.49
N VAL A 172 -6.91 6.66 3.99
CA VAL A 172 -6.54 7.94 3.39
C VAL A 172 -5.83 7.67 2.07
N ILE A 173 -6.38 8.19 0.98
CA ILE A 173 -5.93 7.92 -0.38
C ILE A 173 -5.56 9.27 -1.02
N PRO A 174 -4.27 9.56 -1.23
CA PRO A 174 -3.87 10.75 -1.99
C PRO A 174 -4.45 10.71 -3.41
N THR A 175 -4.84 11.87 -3.93
CA THR A 175 -5.29 12.06 -5.31
C THR A 175 -4.48 13.17 -5.97
N SER A 176 -4.55 13.33 -7.30
CA SER A 176 -3.75 14.35 -8.01
C SER A 176 -3.94 15.78 -7.46
N ASP A 177 -5.13 16.09 -6.93
CA ASP A 177 -5.55 17.42 -6.48
C ASP A 177 -6.01 17.49 -5.01
N GLY A 178 -5.68 16.47 -4.21
CA GLY A 178 -6.10 16.40 -2.81
C GLY A 178 -6.02 14.99 -2.25
N PHE A 179 -7.06 14.56 -1.53
CA PHE A 179 -7.12 13.21 -0.97
C PHE A 179 -8.56 12.77 -0.70
N ILE A 180 -8.75 11.46 -0.56
CA ILE A 180 -10.01 10.83 -0.15
C ILE A 180 -9.83 10.22 1.23
N ILE A 181 -10.82 10.43 2.10
CA ILE A 181 -10.95 9.75 3.38
C ILE A 181 -12.08 8.73 3.26
N GLY A 182 -11.74 7.45 3.41
CA GLY A 182 -12.72 6.37 3.46
C GLY A 182 -13.27 6.13 4.85
N ARG A 183 -14.56 5.82 4.94
CA ARG A 183 -15.25 5.34 6.14
C ARG A 183 -16.06 4.10 5.78
N PRO A 184 -16.48 3.29 6.77
CA PRO A 184 -17.50 2.28 6.53
C PRO A 184 -18.74 2.92 5.87
N GLY A 185 -19.10 2.42 4.68
CA GLY A 185 -20.28 2.86 3.91
C GLY A 185 -20.23 4.27 3.32
N SER A 186 -19.14 5.03 3.45
CA SER A 186 -19.05 6.38 2.86
C SER A 186 -17.61 6.81 2.59
N ALA A 187 -17.40 7.75 1.67
CA ALA A 187 -16.10 8.38 1.48
C ALA A 187 -16.24 9.88 1.24
N PHE A 188 -15.17 10.62 1.50
CA PHE A 188 -15.15 12.08 1.35
C PHE A 188 -13.89 12.49 0.60
N ARG A 189 -14.04 13.21 -0.50
CA ARG A 189 -12.91 13.80 -1.24
C ARG A 189 -12.70 15.22 -0.78
N TYR A 190 -11.49 15.50 -0.29
CA TYR A 190 -10.98 16.83 -0.05
C TYR A 190 -10.30 17.36 -1.32
N PHE A 191 -10.62 18.60 -1.68
CA PHE A 191 -9.98 19.35 -2.75
C PHE A 191 -9.12 20.45 -2.12
N ILE A 192 -7.89 20.59 -2.62
CA ILE A 192 -7.01 21.68 -2.19
C ILE A 192 -7.64 23.03 -2.56
N ASP A 193 -8.20 23.12 -3.77
CA ASP A 193 -8.85 24.32 -4.28
C ASP A 193 -10.10 24.65 -3.45
N ASN A 194 -10.13 25.88 -2.92
CA ASN A 194 -11.21 26.40 -2.09
C ASN A 194 -11.49 25.59 -0.82
N ASP A 195 -10.57 24.70 -0.38
CA ASP A 195 -10.70 23.95 0.87
C ASP A 195 -12.06 23.20 0.95
N ASN A 196 -12.44 22.57 -0.17
CA ASN A 196 -13.76 21.98 -0.36
C ASN A 196 -13.78 20.48 -0.07
N VAL A 197 -14.92 19.96 0.40
CA VAL A 197 -15.13 18.53 0.65
C VAL A 197 -16.40 18.08 -0.05
N LYS A 198 -16.31 16.99 -0.83
CA LYS A 198 -17.47 16.34 -1.47
C LYS A 198 -17.63 14.91 -0.97
N ASN A 199 -18.88 14.51 -0.78
CA ASN A 199 -19.24 13.14 -0.45
C ASN A 199 -19.11 12.25 -1.69
N ILE A 200 -18.66 11.02 -1.48
CA ILE A 200 -18.67 9.94 -2.46
C ILE A 200 -19.57 8.85 -1.89
N THR A 201 -20.61 8.50 -2.63
CA THR A 201 -21.47 7.36 -2.30
C THR A 201 -20.75 6.08 -2.69
N LEU A 202 -20.56 5.18 -1.72
CA LEU A 202 -20.02 3.85 -1.96
C LEU A 202 -21.16 2.90 -2.33
N LEU A 203 -20.83 1.84 -3.06
CA LEU A 203 -21.78 0.77 -3.37
C LEU A 203 -22.04 -0.08 -2.12
N ASP A 204 -23.29 -0.45 -1.86
CA ASP A 204 -23.66 -1.31 -0.73
C ASP A 204 -22.97 -2.68 -0.81
N ASN A 205 -22.51 -3.19 0.34
CA ASN A 205 -21.71 -4.42 0.47
C ASN A 205 -20.31 -4.35 -0.18
N TYR A 206 -19.80 -3.15 -0.39
CA TYR A 206 -18.42 -2.91 -0.82
C TYR A 206 -17.76 -1.89 0.10
N HIS A 207 -16.46 -2.07 0.30
CA HIS A 207 -15.58 -1.10 0.95
C HIS A 207 -14.48 -0.64 -0.02
N ILE A 208 -13.82 0.47 0.30
CA ILE A 208 -12.72 0.95 -0.55
C ILE A 208 -11.57 -0.04 -0.49
N ALA A 209 -11.12 -0.51 -1.67
CA ALA A 209 -9.98 -1.40 -1.75
C ALA A 209 -8.74 -0.72 -1.13
N LYS A 210 -8.00 -1.47 -0.31
CA LYS A 210 -6.88 -0.95 0.49
C LYS A 210 -5.82 -0.25 -0.36
N HIS A 211 -5.58 -0.75 -1.56
CA HIS A 211 -4.61 -0.21 -2.49
C HIS A 211 -5.28 0.27 -3.78
N GLN A 212 -5.01 1.52 -4.15
CA GLN A 212 -5.49 2.13 -5.39
C GLN A 212 -4.31 2.24 -6.37
N LYS A 213 -4.44 1.68 -7.57
CA LYS A 213 -3.40 1.75 -8.60
C LYS A 213 -3.58 2.96 -9.51
N GLY A 214 -4.81 3.22 -9.93
CA GLY A 214 -5.16 4.44 -10.66
C GLY A 214 -5.40 5.62 -9.70
N ASP A 215 -5.24 6.83 -10.23
CA ASP A 215 -5.55 8.06 -9.51
C ASP A 215 -7.05 8.38 -9.63
N ALA A 216 -7.72 8.50 -8.49
CA ALA A 216 -9.17 8.68 -8.46
C ALA A 216 -9.62 10.07 -8.95
N ALA A 217 -8.78 11.10 -8.79
CA ALA A 217 -9.11 12.46 -9.19
C ALA A 217 -9.15 12.64 -10.71
N SER A 218 -8.09 12.18 -11.39
CA SER A 218 -7.92 12.32 -12.84
C SER A 218 -8.81 11.37 -13.63
N THR A 219 -9.05 10.16 -13.13
CA THR A 219 -9.92 9.18 -13.80
C THR A 219 -11.39 9.37 -13.46
N GLY A 220 -11.69 9.95 -12.29
CA GLY A 220 -13.04 10.03 -11.76
C GLY A 220 -13.58 8.70 -11.23
N PHE A 221 -12.74 7.69 -11.02
CA PHE A 221 -13.13 6.36 -10.50
C PHE A 221 -12.31 5.94 -9.28
N ILE A 222 -12.96 5.24 -8.36
CA ILE A 222 -12.33 4.59 -7.20
C ILE A 222 -12.61 3.09 -7.23
N LEU A 223 -11.62 2.28 -6.85
CA LEU A 223 -11.78 0.83 -6.75
C LEU A 223 -12.35 0.44 -5.39
N LEU A 224 -13.45 -0.32 -5.43
CA LEU A 224 -14.06 -0.94 -4.26
C LEU A 224 -13.85 -2.46 -4.30
N GLU A 225 -13.74 -3.05 -3.12
CA GLU A 225 -13.67 -4.49 -2.86
C GLU A 225 -14.98 -4.92 -2.18
N LYS A 226 -15.53 -6.07 -2.60
CA LYS A 226 -16.75 -6.64 -2.04
C LYS A 226 -16.50 -7.09 -0.61
N ASP A 227 -17.45 -6.80 0.28
CA ASP A 227 -17.38 -7.24 1.66
C ASP A 227 -17.42 -8.78 1.73
N PRO A 228 -16.60 -9.41 2.59
CA PRO A 228 -16.66 -10.85 2.78
C PRO A 228 -18.05 -11.23 3.30
N ARG A 229 -18.64 -12.27 2.73
CA ARG A 229 -19.93 -12.80 3.19
C ARG A 229 -19.79 -13.31 4.62
N ASP A 230 -20.79 -13.06 5.47
CA ASP A 230 -20.79 -13.50 6.85
C ASP A 230 -20.58 -15.03 6.96
N LYS A 231 -19.63 -15.44 7.79
CA LYS A 231 -19.23 -16.85 8.02
C LYS A 231 -20.35 -17.73 8.63
N GLY A 232 -21.54 -17.18 8.87
CA GLY A 232 -22.70 -17.89 9.42
C GLY A 232 -23.48 -18.72 8.39
N ASP A 233 -23.20 -18.54 7.10
CA ASP A 233 -23.90 -19.25 6.02
C ASP A 233 -23.15 -20.55 5.67
N SER A 234 -23.40 -21.60 6.45
CA SER A 234 -22.73 -22.91 6.37
C SER A 234 -22.92 -23.64 5.04
N VAL A 235 -23.83 -23.15 4.19
CA VAL A 235 -24.07 -23.64 2.82
C VAL A 235 -23.20 -22.91 1.79
N GLY A 236 -22.75 -21.68 2.07
CA GLY A 236 -21.90 -20.87 1.19
C GLY A 236 -20.43 -21.29 1.19
N GLY A 237 -19.90 -21.70 2.34
CA GLY A 237 -18.48 -22.09 2.48
C GLY A 237 -18.08 -23.33 1.67
N LEU A 238 -19.02 -24.24 1.37
CA LEU A 238 -18.77 -25.37 0.47
C LEU A 238 -18.81 -24.93 -1.01
N LEU A 239 -19.69 -23.99 -1.36
CA LEU A 239 -19.83 -23.47 -2.73
C LEU A 239 -18.67 -22.58 -3.16
N ASP A 240 -18.04 -21.84 -2.24
CA ASP A 240 -16.88 -21.00 -2.56
C ASP A 240 -15.64 -21.83 -2.95
N SER A 241 -15.46 -23.01 -2.33
CA SER A 241 -14.42 -23.97 -2.74
C SER A 241 -14.70 -24.60 -4.12
N PHE A 242 -15.98 -24.74 -4.49
CA PHE A 242 -16.38 -25.25 -5.82
C PHE A 242 -16.38 -24.17 -6.91
N LYS A 243 -16.63 -22.91 -6.57
CA LYS A 243 -16.38 -21.77 -7.47
C LYS A 243 -14.92 -21.77 -7.87
N GLU A 244 -13.99 -21.77 -6.91
CA GLU A 244 -12.55 -21.78 -7.23
C GLU A 244 -12.11 -22.93 -8.14
N ILE A 245 -12.73 -24.12 -8.06
CA ILE A 245 -12.43 -25.26 -8.94
C ILE A 245 -13.08 -25.11 -10.34
N GLY A 246 -14.33 -24.63 -10.45
CA GLY A 246 -14.98 -24.30 -11.72
C GLY A 246 -14.37 -23.09 -12.45
N ASN A 247 -13.67 -22.23 -11.70
CA ASN A 247 -13.02 -21.00 -12.18
C ASN A 247 -11.74 -21.25 -12.98
N THR A 248 -11.13 -22.43 -12.87
CA THR A 248 -9.98 -22.86 -13.70
C THR A 248 -10.32 -22.87 -15.21
N PHE A 249 -11.62 -22.92 -15.55
CA PHE A 249 -12.13 -22.92 -16.92
C PHE A 249 -12.85 -21.63 -17.34
N GLY A 250 -12.90 -20.58 -16.51
CA GLY A 250 -13.47 -19.28 -16.87
C GLY A 250 -14.99 -19.27 -17.07
N LEU A 251 -15.73 -20.15 -16.39
CA LEU A 251 -17.17 -20.32 -16.55
C LEU A 251 -18.02 -19.38 -15.66
N ASN A 252 -17.44 -18.80 -14.60
CA ASN A 252 -18.09 -17.81 -13.76
C ASN A 252 -17.33 -16.48 -13.83
N LYS A 253 -18.05 -15.38 -14.07
CA LYS A 253 -17.49 -14.02 -13.96
C LYS A 253 -17.49 -13.59 -12.49
N PHE A 254 -16.48 -12.87 -12.04
CA PHE A 254 -16.43 -12.25 -10.71
C PHE A 254 -17.00 -10.83 -10.73
N ASP A 255 -17.49 -10.38 -9.57
CA ASP A 255 -17.82 -8.97 -9.30
C ASP A 255 -17.25 -8.51 -7.95
N ASP A 256 -16.20 -9.19 -7.49
CA ASP A 256 -15.56 -8.95 -6.19
C ASP A 256 -14.83 -7.60 -6.13
N TYR A 257 -14.45 -7.04 -7.28
CA TYR A 257 -13.95 -5.68 -7.39
C TYR A 257 -14.75 -4.89 -8.42
N VAL A 258 -15.03 -3.64 -8.10
CA VAL A 258 -15.78 -2.71 -8.96
C VAL A 258 -15.08 -1.36 -8.98
N LEU A 259 -15.00 -0.72 -10.15
CA LEU A 259 -14.76 0.72 -10.20
C LEU A 259 -16.09 1.44 -10.09
N VAL A 260 -16.15 2.42 -9.19
CA VAL A 260 -17.31 3.30 -9.03
C VAL A 260 -16.89 4.71 -9.36
N SER A 261 -17.67 5.41 -10.18
CA SER A 261 -17.41 6.82 -10.46
C SER A 261 -17.54 7.63 -9.17
N LEU A 262 -16.78 8.70 -9.02
CA LEU A 262 -16.82 9.54 -7.81
C LEU A 262 -18.19 10.22 -7.60
N ASP A 263 -19.05 10.27 -8.62
CA ASP A 263 -20.45 10.71 -8.51
C ASP A 263 -21.44 9.57 -8.23
N GLY A 264 -20.97 8.32 -8.13
CA GLY A 264 -21.72 7.12 -7.78
C GLY A 264 -22.61 6.55 -8.89
N LYS A 265 -22.58 7.11 -10.11
CA LYS A 265 -23.54 6.74 -11.17
C LYS A 265 -23.06 5.60 -12.06
N THR A 266 -21.76 5.48 -12.26
CA THR A 266 -21.17 4.48 -13.15
C THR A 266 -20.47 3.42 -12.31
N ILE A 267 -20.86 2.17 -12.51
CA ILE A 267 -20.27 1.02 -11.86
C ILE A 267 -19.71 0.11 -12.95
N VAL A 268 -18.44 -0.25 -12.82
CA VAL A 268 -17.73 -1.12 -13.76
C VAL A 268 -17.21 -2.34 -12.99
N PRO A 269 -17.89 -3.49 -13.07
CA PRO A 269 -17.41 -4.72 -12.45
C PRO A 269 -16.16 -5.26 -13.13
N MET A 270 -15.23 -5.78 -12.33
CA MET A 270 -14.00 -6.40 -12.78
C MET A 270 -14.05 -7.90 -12.53
N ASP A 271 -13.73 -8.68 -13.56
CA ASP A 271 -13.66 -10.15 -13.48
C ASP A 271 -12.35 -10.60 -12.81
N VAL A 272 -12.18 -10.18 -11.55
CA VAL A 272 -11.04 -10.48 -10.68
C VAL A 272 -11.61 -10.89 -9.33
N GLY A 273 -11.19 -12.04 -8.80
CA GLY A 273 -11.69 -12.56 -7.52
C GLY A 273 -10.88 -12.09 -6.31
N LEU A 274 -11.41 -12.29 -5.09
CA LEU A 274 -10.75 -11.92 -3.82
C LEU A 274 -9.47 -12.72 -3.48
N GLY A 275 -9.22 -13.83 -4.15
CA GLY A 275 -8.13 -14.75 -3.85
C GLY A 275 -6.72 -14.19 -4.13
N GLY A 276 -5.70 -14.79 -3.51
CA GLY A 276 -4.29 -14.57 -3.86
C GLY A 276 -3.65 -13.26 -3.35
N LYS A 277 -4.37 -12.44 -2.59
CA LYS A 277 -3.85 -11.19 -2.02
C LYS A 277 -2.98 -11.39 -0.77
N ASP A 278 -3.19 -12.47 -0.04
CA ASP A 278 -2.46 -12.77 1.20
C ASP A 278 -1.20 -13.59 0.98
N VAL A 279 -0.12 -13.22 1.69
CA VAL A 279 1.14 -13.97 1.72
C VAL A 279 1.33 -14.59 3.12
N ALA A 280 1.74 -15.86 3.15
CA ALA A 280 2.00 -16.59 4.39
C ALA A 280 3.32 -16.14 5.07
N GLU A 281 3.23 -15.57 6.26
CA GLU A 281 4.31 -15.28 7.18
C GLU A 281 4.48 -16.43 8.17
N TYR A 282 5.59 -17.17 8.03
CA TYR A 282 5.95 -18.26 8.92
C TYR A 282 6.87 -17.73 10.01
N SER A 283 6.63 -18.12 11.26
CA SER A 283 7.48 -17.78 12.41
C SER A 283 7.70 -19.01 13.29
N ASN A 284 8.73 -18.95 14.15
CA ASN A 284 9.20 -20.07 14.98
C ASN A 284 9.44 -21.34 14.13
N CYS A 285 10.24 -21.19 13.08
CA CYS A 285 10.58 -22.30 12.19
C CYS A 285 11.78 -23.06 12.71
N GLU A 286 11.60 -24.34 12.99
CA GLU A 286 12.66 -25.29 13.30
C GLU A 286 12.94 -26.18 12.09
N ARG A 287 14.23 -26.44 11.84
CA ARG A 287 14.63 -27.30 10.73
C ARG A 287 14.26 -28.74 11.06
N GLN A 288 13.33 -29.33 10.30
CA GLN A 288 12.93 -30.72 10.47
C GLN A 288 13.85 -31.68 9.70
N ASN A 289 14.29 -31.30 8.50
CA ASN A 289 15.28 -32.04 7.71
C ASN A 289 16.02 -31.12 6.71
N ALA A 290 16.72 -31.71 5.73
CA ALA A 290 17.53 -30.95 4.77
C ALA A 290 16.73 -30.03 3.84
N VAL A 291 15.44 -30.31 3.62
CA VAL A 291 14.60 -29.65 2.62
C VAL A 291 13.35 -29.01 3.24
N MET A 292 13.00 -29.38 4.47
CA MET A 292 11.76 -28.97 5.13
C MET A 292 12.03 -28.34 6.51
N ASN A 293 11.48 -27.15 6.69
CA ASN A 293 11.37 -26.49 7.99
C ASN A 293 9.94 -26.64 8.51
N LYS A 294 9.78 -26.96 9.78
CA LYS A 294 8.49 -26.99 10.48
C LYS A 294 8.35 -25.67 11.23
N CYS A 295 7.30 -24.92 10.90
CA CYS A 295 7.01 -23.65 11.56
C CYS A 295 5.82 -23.81 12.50
N GLU A 296 5.94 -23.28 13.71
CA GLU A 296 4.88 -23.33 14.72
C GLU A 296 3.70 -22.42 14.35
N ASN A 297 3.99 -21.28 13.72
CA ASN A 297 3.00 -20.25 13.45
C ASN A 297 3.02 -19.84 11.97
N VAL A 298 1.82 -19.74 11.38
CA VAL A 298 1.59 -19.20 10.04
C VAL A 298 0.53 -18.10 10.14
N ASN A 299 0.89 -16.88 9.75
CA ASN A 299 -0.03 -15.76 9.66
C ASN A 299 -0.17 -15.32 8.20
N PHE A 300 -1.39 -15.05 7.74
CA PHE A 300 -1.63 -14.58 6.38
C PHE A 300 -1.91 -13.09 6.42
N LYS A 301 -1.20 -12.32 5.59
CA LYS A 301 -1.39 -10.87 5.49
C LYS A 301 -1.40 -10.42 4.04
N GLU A 302 -2.31 -9.51 3.72
CA GLU A 302 -2.38 -8.87 2.41
C GLU A 302 -1.05 -8.17 2.11
N SER A 303 -0.44 -8.50 0.97
CA SER A 303 0.83 -7.92 0.57
C SER A 303 0.93 -7.74 -0.94
N LEU A 304 1.31 -6.53 -1.35
CA LEU A 304 1.63 -6.19 -2.74
C LEU A 304 2.87 -6.91 -3.25
N TYR A 305 3.78 -7.32 -2.37
CA TYR A 305 5.04 -7.94 -2.74
C TYR A 305 5.25 -9.25 -1.98
N THR A 306 5.88 -10.22 -2.64
CA THR A 306 6.37 -11.45 -2.01
C THR A 306 7.49 -11.14 -1.01
N LYS A 307 7.87 -12.13 -0.19
CA LYS A 307 9.02 -11.99 0.73
C LYS A 307 10.35 -11.71 0.02
N LEU A 308 10.46 -12.08 -1.27
CA LEU A 308 11.63 -11.81 -2.10
C LEU A 308 11.61 -10.39 -2.69
N GLY A 309 10.60 -9.57 -2.38
CA GLY A 309 10.42 -8.23 -2.92
C GLY A 309 9.86 -8.19 -4.35
N LEU A 310 9.59 -9.33 -4.97
CA LEU A 310 8.92 -9.40 -6.28
C LEU A 310 7.43 -9.09 -6.13
N PRO A 311 6.77 -8.46 -7.13
CA PRO A 311 5.33 -8.24 -7.11
C PRO A 311 4.55 -9.53 -6.86
N ASN A 312 3.54 -9.48 -5.98
CA ASN A 312 2.57 -10.55 -5.82
C ASN A 312 1.53 -10.47 -6.93
N TYR A 313 1.83 -11.01 -8.12
CA TYR A 313 0.92 -10.89 -9.28
C TYR A 313 -0.46 -11.50 -9.07
N SER A 314 -0.69 -12.32 -8.04
CA SER A 314 -2.03 -12.80 -7.69
C SER A 314 -2.89 -11.74 -6.99
N HIS A 315 -2.28 -10.68 -6.45
CA HIS A 315 -3.00 -9.59 -5.80
C HIS A 315 -3.74 -8.71 -6.82
N TYR A 316 -4.95 -8.26 -6.50
CA TYR A 316 -5.80 -7.44 -7.39
C TYR A 316 -5.08 -6.17 -7.88
N PHE A 317 -4.29 -5.53 -7.02
CA PHE A 317 -3.42 -4.40 -7.37
C PHE A 317 -2.54 -4.62 -8.62
N TRP A 318 -2.06 -5.84 -8.86
CA TRP A 318 -1.29 -6.16 -10.06
C TRP A 318 -2.13 -6.70 -11.22
N SER A 319 -3.41 -6.97 -10.97
CA SER A 319 -4.35 -7.51 -11.95
C SER A 319 -5.38 -6.48 -12.43
N ILE A 320 -5.49 -5.31 -11.80
CA ILE A 320 -6.41 -4.22 -12.15
C ILE A 320 -5.60 -2.92 -12.24
N ASN A 321 -5.82 -2.16 -13.30
CA ASN A 321 -5.35 -0.80 -13.44
C ASN A 321 -6.44 0.06 -14.12
N TRP A 322 -6.48 1.35 -13.86
CA TRP A 322 -7.34 2.27 -14.59
C TRP A 322 -6.63 3.60 -14.73
N VAL A 323 -6.75 4.20 -15.90
CA VAL A 323 -5.94 5.34 -16.31
C VAL A 323 -6.77 6.32 -17.12
N GLN A 324 -6.42 7.60 -17.01
CA GLN A 324 -6.99 8.62 -17.86
C GLN A 324 -6.27 8.60 -19.21
N THR A 325 -7.04 8.53 -20.30
CA THR A 325 -6.54 8.68 -21.68
C THR A 325 -7.10 9.95 -22.32
N GLN A 326 -6.75 10.23 -23.58
CA GLN A 326 -7.26 11.43 -24.26
C GLN A 326 -8.76 11.32 -24.53
N SER A 327 -9.26 10.10 -24.83
CA SER A 327 -10.67 9.82 -25.06
C SER A 327 -11.50 9.60 -23.79
N GLY A 328 -10.85 9.51 -22.61
CA GLY A 328 -11.53 9.28 -21.34
C GLY A 328 -10.85 8.24 -20.45
N PRO A 329 -11.46 7.93 -19.29
CA PRO A 329 -10.94 6.91 -18.40
C PRO A 329 -11.15 5.51 -19.00
N LEU A 330 -10.11 4.69 -18.93
CA LEU A 330 -10.16 3.27 -19.29
C LEU A 330 -9.79 2.42 -18.08
N ALA A 331 -10.44 1.28 -17.94
CA ALA A 331 -10.01 0.25 -17.00
C ALA A 331 -9.37 -0.91 -17.75
N ILE A 332 -8.38 -1.54 -17.13
CA ILE A 332 -7.66 -2.69 -17.66
C ILE A 332 -7.61 -3.71 -16.54
N TYR A 333 -8.03 -4.94 -16.83
CA TYR A 333 -7.88 -6.02 -15.88
C TYR A 333 -7.40 -7.30 -16.54
N ARG A 334 -6.83 -8.17 -15.73
CA ARG A 334 -6.28 -9.45 -16.16
C ARG A 334 -6.97 -10.59 -15.41
N THR A 335 -7.54 -11.51 -16.19
CA THR A 335 -8.04 -12.81 -15.71
C THR A 335 -6.90 -13.84 -15.74
N SER A 336 -7.18 -15.12 -15.45
CA SER A 336 -6.16 -16.16 -15.60
C SER A 336 -5.60 -16.25 -17.03
N THR A 337 -6.42 -16.03 -18.07
CA THR A 337 -6.08 -16.30 -19.48
C THR A 337 -6.17 -15.09 -20.41
N LYS A 338 -6.73 -13.95 -19.98
CA LYS A 338 -6.96 -12.79 -20.84
C LYS A 338 -6.59 -11.48 -20.14
N ILE A 339 -6.17 -10.50 -20.93
CA ILE A 339 -6.14 -9.08 -20.56
C ILE A 339 -7.30 -8.41 -21.27
N LYS A 340 -8.09 -7.64 -20.51
CA LYS A 340 -9.30 -6.96 -20.95
C LYS A 340 -9.13 -5.47 -20.77
N ILE A 341 -9.59 -4.70 -21.75
CA ILE A 341 -9.68 -3.24 -21.69
C ILE A 341 -11.15 -2.89 -21.68
N VAL A 342 -11.59 -2.16 -20.66
CA VAL A 342 -12.94 -1.64 -20.54
C VAL A 342 -12.94 -0.20 -21.04
N ASP A 343 -13.58 0.01 -22.18
CA ASP A 343 -13.99 1.32 -22.67
C ASP A 343 -15.28 1.72 -21.94
N ILE A 344 -15.09 2.49 -20.86
CA ILE A 344 -16.16 2.90 -19.95
C ILE A 344 -17.18 3.78 -20.69
N ASN A 345 -16.71 4.65 -21.59
CA ASN A 345 -17.56 5.61 -22.30
C ASN A 345 -18.47 4.91 -23.33
N ASN A 346 -17.94 3.89 -24.02
CA ASN A 346 -18.70 3.16 -25.03
C ASN A 346 -19.38 1.89 -24.48
N ASN A 347 -19.26 1.61 -23.18
CA ASN A 347 -19.82 0.43 -22.52
C ASN A 347 -19.35 -0.89 -23.18
N GLN A 348 -18.08 -0.94 -23.58
CA GLN A 348 -17.46 -2.05 -24.30
C GLN A 348 -16.25 -2.60 -23.55
N VAL A 349 -16.03 -3.91 -23.68
CA VAL A 349 -14.87 -4.60 -23.15
C VAL A 349 -14.17 -5.31 -24.31
N HIS A 350 -12.93 -4.90 -24.58
CA HIS A 350 -12.09 -5.46 -25.63
C HIS A 350 -11.10 -6.45 -25.04
N THR A 351 -10.89 -7.58 -25.73
CA THR A 351 -9.81 -8.51 -25.39
C THR A 351 -8.50 -8.04 -26.00
N ALA A 352 -7.56 -7.57 -25.17
CA ALA A 352 -6.25 -7.09 -25.61
C ALA A 352 -5.30 -8.25 -25.93
N PHE A 353 -5.27 -9.25 -25.05
CA PHE A 353 -4.42 -10.44 -25.17
C PHE A 353 -5.16 -11.66 -24.64
N SER A 354 -4.87 -12.84 -25.21
CA SER A 354 -5.44 -14.12 -24.78
C SER A 354 -4.40 -15.23 -24.86
N ARG A 355 -4.27 -16.02 -23.81
CA ARG A 355 -3.37 -17.19 -23.76
C ARG A 355 -3.95 -18.30 -22.91
N THR A 356 -4.12 -19.48 -23.50
CA THR A 356 -4.66 -20.67 -22.84
C THR A 356 -3.85 -21.10 -21.62
N LEU A 357 -2.51 -21.01 -21.70
CA LEU A 357 -1.60 -21.32 -20.58
C LEU A 357 -1.41 -20.14 -19.61
N GLY A 358 -2.30 -19.17 -19.68
CA GLY A 358 -2.39 -18.05 -18.77
C GLY A 358 -1.54 -16.83 -19.12
N VAL A 359 -1.89 -15.72 -18.50
CA VAL A 359 -1.20 -14.42 -18.58
C VAL A 359 -0.47 -14.18 -17.26
N ASN A 360 0.83 -13.88 -17.29
CA ASN A 360 1.65 -13.78 -16.07
C ASN A 360 1.56 -12.42 -15.36
N GLU A 361 1.55 -11.35 -16.13
CA GLU A 361 1.57 -9.96 -15.66
C GLU A 361 1.21 -9.03 -16.83
N PHE A 362 0.80 -7.80 -16.52
CA PHE A 362 0.75 -6.71 -17.48
C PHE A 362 1.18 -5.41 -16.81
N ASP A 363 1.71 -4.50 -17.62
CA ASP A 363 2.06 -3.15 -17.23
C ASP A 363 1.43 -2.15 -18.20
N ILE A 364 1.03 -1.01 -17.65
CA ILE A 364 0.60 0.14 -18.45
C ILE A 364 1.82 1.00 -18.72
N ILE A 365 2.01 1.36 -19.98
CA ILE A 365 3.12 2.21 -20.44
C ILE A 365 2.54 3.55 -20.84
N GLU A 366 2.79 4.56 -20.03
CA GLU A 366 2.42 5.94 -20.35
C GLU A 366 3.56 6.59 -21.13
N ASN A 367 3.24 7.13 -22.31
CA ASN A 367 4.22 7.74 -23.20
C ASN A 367 4.15 9.27 -23.13
N ALA A 368 5.27 9.93 -23.44
CA ALA A 368 5.39 11.39 -23.41
C ALA A 368 4.55 12.09 -24.49
N ASP A 369 4.18 11.38 -25.56
CA ASP A 369 3.26 11.86 -26.60
C ASP A 369 1.78 11.83 -26.17
N GLY A 370 1.51 11.42 -24.92
CA GLY A 370 0.17 11.33 -24.36
C GLY A 370 -0.58 10.06 -24.76
N THR A 371 0.04 9.12 -25.47
CA THR A 371 -0.54 7.79 -25.71
C THR A 371 -0.35 6.88 -24.49
N THR A 372 -1.13 5.81 -24.45
CA THR A 372 -1.04 4.79 -23.40
C THR A 372 -0.95 3.42 -24.05
N GLY A 373 0.08 2.66 -23.74
CA GLY A 373 0.27 1.28 -24.18
C GLY A 373 0.06 0.25 -23.07
N ILE A 374 0.03 -1.02 -23.47
CA ILE A 374 -0.01 -2.18 -22.56
C ILE A 374 1.11 -3.13 -23.00
N GLU A 375 1.95 -3.54 -22.05
CA GLU A 375 2.86 -4.67 -22.22
C GLU A 375 2.36 -5.85 -21.38
N ALA A 376 2.34 -7.04 -21.97
CA ALA A 376 1.90 -8.27 -21.33
C ALA A 376 3.00 -9.33 -21.40
N ARG A 377 3.21 -10.06 -20.30
CA ARG A 377 4.04 -11.27 -20.32
C ARG A 377 3.16 -12.51 -20.46
N LEU A 378 3.39 -13.25 -21.53
CA LEU A 378 2.61 -14.40 -21.97
C LEU A 378 3.48 -15.66 -21.96
N GLY A 379 3.74 -16.20 -20.77
CA GLY A 379 4.75 -17.24 -20.57
C GLY A 379 6.16 -16.69 -20.71
N PHE A 380 6.87 -17.08 -21.77
CA PHE A 380 8.24 -16.62 -22.05
C PHE A 380 8.29 -15.44 -23.02
N SER A 381 7.19 -15.09 -23.68
CA SER A 381 7.13 -13.94 -24.58
C SER A 381 6.64 -12.68 -23.86
N LYS A 382 7.01 -11.53 -24.42
CA LYS A 382 6.41 -10.23 -24.12
C LYS A 382 5.71 -9.73 -25.37
N GLU A 383 4.46 -9.31 -25.23
CA GLU A 383 3.68 -8.70 -26.30
C GLU A 383 3.24 -7.31 -25.89
N LYS A 384 3.09 -6.41 -26.86
CA LYS A 384 2.83 -4.99 -26.60
C LYS A 384 1.81 -4.42 -27.57
N ILE A 385 0.86 -3.66 -27.01
CA ILE A 385 0.01 -2.70 -27.71
C ILE A 385 0.60 -1.32 -27.40
N ASN A 386 1.03 -0.59 -28.43
CA ASN A 386 1.68 0.71 -28.22
C ASN A 386 0.69 1.83 -27.85
N ASP A 387 -0.52 1.76 -28.41
CA ASP A 387 -1.58 2.74 -28.17
C ASP A 387 -2.93 2.00 -28.05
N ILE A 388 -3.49 2.03 -26.84
CA ILE A 388 -4.78 1.43 -26.48
C ILE A 388 -5.92 2.08 -27.26
N GLU A 389 -5.90 3.41 -27.45
CA GLU A 389 -6.99 4.14 -28.09
C GLU A 389 -7.06 3.76 -29.58
N SER A 390 -5.90 3.71 -30.26
CA SER A 390 -5.80 3.17 -31.61
C SER A 390 -6.20 1.70 -31.70
N PHE A 391 -5.87 0.88 -30.70
CA PHE A 391 -6.31 -0.51 -30.66
C PHE A 391 -7.84 -0.63 -30.58
N ILE A 392 -8.48 0.07 -29.64
CA ILE A 392 -9.95 0.07 -29.47
C ILE A 392 -10.64 0.49 -30.77
N LYS A 393 -10.19 1.59 -31.38
CA LYS A 393 -10.78 2.13 -32.62
C LYS A 393 -10.75 1.15 -33.79
N ASN A 394 -9.70 0.34 -33.89
CA ASN A 394 -9.50 -0.59 -34.99
C ASN A 394 -9.95 -2.02 -34.66
N ASN A 395 -10.26 -2.31 -33.40
CA ASN A 395 -10.67 -3.64 -33.00
C ASN A 395 -12.12 -3.89 -33.44
N THR A 396 -12.32 -5.00 -34.15
CA THR A 396 -13.64 -5.41 -34.67
C THR A 396 -14.05 -6.81 -34.16
N SER A 397 -13.23 -7.43 -33.32
CA SER A 397 -13.40 -8.79 -32.81
C SER A 397 -13.24 -8.86 -31.29
N ASP A 398 -13.80 -9.89 -30.66
CA ASP A 398 -13.67 -10.17 -29.22
C ASP A 398 -14.05 -8.98 -28.31
N ILE A 399 -15.14 -8.30 -28.70
CA ILE A 399 -15.78 -7.21 -27.97
C ILE A 399 -17.02 -7.75 -27.27
N GLU A 400 -17.13 -7.50 -25.97
CA GLU A 400 -18.29 -7.86 -25.16
C GLU A 400 -18.83 -6.62 -24.41
N PRO A 401 -20.11 -6.58 -24.01
CA PRO A 401 -20.59 -5.51 -23.15
C PRO A 401 -19.94 -5.57 -21.77
N ILE A 402 -19.92 -4.43 -21.05
CA ILE A 402 -19.56 -4.42 -19.63
C ILE A 402 -20.49 -5.37 -18.87
N GLN A 403 -19.90 -6.16 -17.97
CA GLN A 403 -20.64 -7.08 -17.12
C GLN A 403 -21.61 -6.33 -16.20
N THR A 404 -22.77 -6.92 -15.95
CA THR A 404 -23.68 -6.49 -14.90
C THR A 404 -23.27 -7.07 -13.55
N LEU A 405 -23.48 -6.32 -12.46
CA LEU A 405 -23.32 -6.85 -11.10
C LEU A 405 -24.12 -8.14 -10.95
N GLN A 406 -23.57 -9.12 -10.23
CA GLN A 406 -24.30 -10.33 -9.93
C GLN A 406 -25.30 -10.03 -8.82
N ASN A 407 -26.59 -10.26 -9.08
CA ASN A 407 -27.60 -10.20 -8.05
C ASN A 407 -27.20 -11.18 -6.94
N SER A 408 -27.10 -10.66 -5.72
CA SER A 408 -26.73 -11.44 -4.53
C SER A 408 -27.85 -12.37 -4.10
#